data_AF-A0A967VSJ8-F1
#
_entry.id   AF-A0A967VSJ8-F1
#
_cell.length_a   1.000
_cell.length_b   1.000
_cell.length_c   1.000
_cell.angle_alpha   90.00
_cell.angle_beta   90.00
_cell.angle_gamma   90.00
#
_symmetry.space_group_name_H-M   'P 1'
#
loop_
_entity.id
_entity.type
_entity.pdbx_description
1 polymer ?
#
loop_
_entity_poly.entity_id
_entity_poly.type
_entity_poly.pdbx_seq_one_letter_code
_entity_poly.pdbx_strand_id
1 'polypeptide(L)' 'LEDGRLADFGALMYASHASSRDDYESSSPELDVLVEAAAGVDGVLGARLSGAGWGGATVALVEARAVDTFVRR' A
#
# COMPACT_ATOMS: atom_id res chain seq x y z
N LEU A 1 -2.84 -11.95 -9.43
CA LEU A 1 -4.23 -11.50 -9.67
C LEU A 1 -5.04 -12.56 -10.40
N GLU A 2 -4.56 -13.08 -11.52
CA GLU A 2 -5.26 -14.10 -12.33
C GLU A 2 -5.66 -15.34 -11.51
N ASP A 3 -4.79 -15.80 -10.61
CA ASP A 3 -5.08 -16.95 -9.73
C ASP A 3 -5.94 -16.61 -8.49
N GLY A 4 -6.42 -15.38 -8.34
CA GLY A 4 -7.19 -14.95 -7.16
C GLY A 4 -6.41 -14.90 -5.83
N ARG A 5 -5.08 -15.09 -5.86
CA ARG A 5 -4.21 -15.02 -4.66
C ARG A 5 -3.97 -13.56 -4.24
N LEU A 6 -4.97 -12.96 -3.61
CA LEU A 6 -4.98 -11.54 -3.24
C LEU A 6 -4.01 -11.19 -2.11
N ALA A 7 -3.80 -12.09 -1.14
CA ALA A 7 -2.82 -11.89 -0.08
C ALA A 7 -1.38 -11.83 -0.65
N ASP A 8 -1.04 -12.78 -1.54
CA ASP A 8 0.26 -12.78 -2.25
C ASP A 8 0.43 -11.50 -3.08
N PHE A 9 -0.62 -11.07 -3.78
CA PHE A 9 -0.59 -9.83 -4.54
C PHE A 9 -0.39 -8.60 -3.65
N GLY A 10 -1.05 -8.56 -2.49
CA GLY A 10 -0.87 -7.49 -1.50
C GLY A 10 0.56 -7.43 -0.96
N ALA A 11 1.18 -8.58 -0.68
CA ALA A 11 2.59 -8.64 -0.31
C ALA A 11 3.51 -8.07 -1.41
N LEU A 12 3.21 -8.35 -2.68
CA LEU A 12 3.93 -7.75 -3.81
C LEU A 12 3.74 -6.23 -3.93
N MET A 13 2.60 -5.68 -3.51
CA MET A 13 2.40 -4.23 -3.45
C MET A 13 3.38 -3.59 -2.45
N TYR A 14 3.51 -4.15 -1.25
CA TYR A 14 4.47 -3.66 -0.26
C TYR A 14 5.91 -3.79 -0.74
N ALA A 15 6.28 -4.93 -1.33
CA ALA A 15 7.60 -5.14 -1.91
C ALA A 15 7.89 -4.09 -2.99
N SER A 16 6.89 -3.76 -3.83
CA SER A 16 7.06 -2.70 -4.81
C SER A 16 7.21 -1.32 -4.19
N HIS A 17 6.53 -1.01 -3.09
CA HIS A 17 6.72 0.26 -2.40
C HIS A 17 8.12 0.37 -1.81
N ALA A 18 8.60 -0.69 -1.15
CA ALA A 18 9.96 -0.76 -0.61
C ALA A 18 10.99 -0.52 -1.72
N SER A 19 10.87 -1.19 -2.88
CA SER A 19 11.78 -0.93 -4.01
C SER A 19 11.66 0.50 -4.55
N SER A 20 10.45 1.06 -4.64
CA SER A 20 10.29 2.47 -5.05
C SER A 20 10.87 3.47 -4.05
N ARG A 21 10.90 3.14 -2.76
CA ARG A 21 11.49 3.97 -1.71
C ARG A 21 13.01 3.82 -1.66
N ASP A 22 13.50 2.58 -1.66
CA ASP A 22 14.88 2.25 -1.32
C ASP A 22 15.77 2.13 -2.57
N ASP A 23 15.26 1.55 -3.67
CA ASP A 23 16.06 1.34 -4.90
C ASP A 23 15.88 2.49 -5.91
N TYR A 24 14.64 2.93 -6.11
CA TYR A 24 14.31 3.96 -7.12
C TYR A 24 14.23 5.37 -6.53
N GLU A 25 14.22 5.48 -5.19
CA GLU A 25 14.20 6.75 -4.44
C GLU A 25 13.10 7.73 -4.90
N SER A 26 11.95 7.19 -5.34
CA SER A 26 10.81 7.98 -5.79
C SER A 26 9.69 8.11 -4.78
N SER A 27 9.87 7.63 -3.54
CA SER A 27 8.86 7.83 -2.50
C SER A 27 8.93 9.24 -1.89
N SER A 28 8.14 9.48 -0.84
CA SER A 28 8.25 10.64 0.03
C SER A 28 7.84 10.25 1.46
N PRO A 29 8.23 11.02 2.48
CA PRO A 29 7.85 10.74 3.87
C PRO A 29 6.33 10.61 4.06
N GLU A 30 5.55 11.42 3.35
CA GLU A 30 4.08 11.38 3.42
C GLU A 30 3.52 10.09 2.82
N LEU A 31 4.07 9.62 1.71
CA LEU A 31 3.66 8.36 1.09
C LEU A 31 4.02 7.16 1.96
N ASP A 32 5.22 7.17 2.54
CA ASP A 32 5.69 6.10 3.42
C ASP A 32 4.79 5.98 4.67
N VAL A 33 4.45 7.12 5.29
CA VAL A 33 3.51 7.17 6.43
C VAL A 33 2.14 6.60 6.06
N LEU A 34 1.60 6.93 4.88
CA LEU A 34 0.30 6.39 4.45
C LEU A 34 0.36 4.87 4.21
N VAL A 35 1.45 4.34 3.67
CA VAL A 35 1.62 2.90 3.46
C VAL A 35 1.80 2.16 4.79
N GLU A 36 2.55 2.72 5.73
CA GLU A 36 2.72 2.17 7.08
C GLU A 36 1.41 2.19 7.88
N ALA A 37 0.66 3.29 7.81
CA ALA A 37 -0.66 3.40 8.44
C ALA A 37 -1.62 2.34 7.90
N ALA A 38 -1.62 2.12 6.58
CA ALA A 38 -2.40 1.07 5.93
C ALA A 38 -2.02 -0.33 6.44
N ALA A 39 -0.73 -0.63 6.57
CA ALA A 39 -0.24 -1.92 7.07
C ALA A 39 -0.67 -2.22 8.53
N GLY A 40 -0.98 -1.18 9.31
CA GLY A 40 -1.45 -1.33 10.69
C GLY A 40 -2.92 -1.72 10.84
N VAL A 41 -3.70 -1.79 9.75
CA VAL A 41 -5.15 -2.05 9.78
C VAL A 41 -5.45 -3.51 9.43
N ASP A 42 -6.12 -4.24 10.32
CA ASP A 42 -6.61 -5.60 10.03
C ASP A 42 -7.55 -5.59 8.82
N GLY A 43 -7.31 -6.49 7.87
CA GLY A 43 -8.02 -6.56 6.59
C GLY A 43 -7.41 -5.71 5.46
N VAL A 44 -6.30 -5.00 5.69
CA VAL A 44 -5.48 -4.46 4.59
C VAL A 44 -4.46 -5.51 4.16
N LEU A 45 -4.49 -5.88 2.89
CA LEU A 45 -3.64 -6.92 2.32
C LEU A 45 -2.33 -6.37 1.73
N GLY A 46 -2.36 -5.12 1.26
CA GLY A 46 -1.26 -4.49 0.52
C GLY A 46 -1.47 -3.00 0.37
N ALA A 47 -0.39 -2.21 0.38
CA ALA A 47 -0.44 -0.80 0.01
C ALA A 47 0.88 -0.37 -0.64
N ARG A 48 0.80 0.64 -1.51
CA ARG A 48 1.96 1.26 -2.14
C ARG A 48 1.67 2.67 -2.63
N LEU A 49 2.72 3.45 -2.87
CA LEU A 49 2.62 4.64 -3.72
C LEU A 49 2.10 4.27 -5.12
N SER A 50 1.32 5.15 -5.73
CA SER A 50 0.80 5.00 -7.09
C SER A 50 1.07 6.25 -7.92
N GLY A 51 1.48 6.06 -9.18
CA GLY A 51 1.92 7.15 -10.05
C GLY A 51 3.42 7.41 -9.93
N ALA A 52 3.84 8.65 -10.20
CA ALA A 52 5.24 9.02 -10.34
C ALA A 52 6.04 8.99 -9.03
N GLY A 53 5.41 9.28 -7.89
CA GLY A 53 6.08 9.41 -6.60
C GLY A 53 6.37 10.86 -6.20
N TRP A 54 7.23 11.05 -5.20
CA TRP A 54 7.55 12.33 -4.54
C TRP A 54 6.31 13.10 -4.03
N GLY A 55 5.29 12.36 -3.61
CA GLY A 55 3.98 12.84 -3.22
C GLY A 55 2.85 12.22 -4.04
N GLY A 56 1.64 12.80 -3.97
CA GLY A 56 0.47 12.32 -4.69
C GLY A 56 -0.38 11.35 -3.87
N ALA A 57 -0.50 10.10 -4.34
CA ALA A 57 -1.45 9.15 -3.77
C ALA A 57 -0.82 7.77 -3.50
N THR A 58 -1.39 7.08 -2.52
CA THR A 58 -1.20 5.65 -2.32
C THR A 58 -2.43 4.88 -2.81
N VAL A 59 -2.24 3.60 -3.11
CA VAL A 59 -3.32 2.65 -3.37
C VAL A 59 -3.18 1.50 -2.38
N ALA A 60 -4.30 1.14 -1.75
CA ALA A 60 -4.38 0.04 -0.80
C ALA A 60 -5.38 -1.01 -1.27
N LEU A 61 -5.01 -2.28 -1.14
CA LEU A 61 -5.89 -3.43 -1.31
C LEU A 61 -6.49 -3.80 0.04
N VAL A 62 -7.78 -3.56 0.20
CA VAL A 62 -8.49 -3.66 1.48
C VAL A 62 -9.66 -4.62 1.34
N GLU A 63 -9.82 -5.51 2.31
CA GLU A 63 -11.02 -6.34 2.43
C GLU A 63 -12.25 -5.44 2.66
N ALA A 64 -13.37 -5.73 2.00
CA ALA A 64 -14.58 -4.89 2.09
C ALA A 64 -15.04 -4.63 3.54
N ARG A 65 -14.85 -5.62 4.43
CA ARG A 65 -15.19 -5.50 5.87
C ARG A 65 -14.38 -4.44 6.63
N ALA A 66 -13.19 -4.08 6.13
CA ALA A 66 -12.22 -3.24 6.81
C ALA A 66 -12.19 -1.80 6.28
N VAL A 67 -12.92 -1.49 5.21
CA VAL A 67 -12.88 -0.17 4.55
C VAL A 67 -13.21 0.98 5.50
N ASP A 68 -14.26 0.85 6.31
CA ASP A 68 -14.66 1.90 7.26
C ASP A 68 -13.59 2.16 8.33
N THR A 69 -12.94 1.11 8.82
CA THR A 69 -11.84 1.22 9.80
C THR A 69 -10.60 1.83 9.14
N PHE A 70 -10.30 1.40 7.91
CA PHE A 70 -9.17 1.88 7.13
C PHE A 70 -9.25 3.39 6.85
N VAL A 71 -10.42 3.89 6.44
CA VAL A 71 -10.60 5.32 6.09
C VAL A 71 -10.58 6.25 7.31
N ARG A 72 -10.87 5.75 8.50
CA ARG A 72 -11.01 6.57 9.72
C ARG A 72 -9.77 6.63 10.60
N ARG A 73 -8.76 5.82 10.32
CA ARG A 73 -7.51 5.76 11.09
C ARG A 73 -6.49 6.78 10.57
#